data_AF-A0A9E5TDF4-F1
#
_entry.id   AF-A0A9E5TDF4-F1
#
_cell.length_a   1.000
_cell.length_b   1.000
_cell.length_c   1.000
_cell.angle_alpha   90.00
_cell.angle_beta   90.00
_cell.angle_gamma   90.00
#
_symmetry.space_group_name_H-M   'P 1'
#
loop_
_entity.id
_entity.type
_entity.pdbx_description
1 polymer ?
#
loop_
_entity_poly.entity_id
_entity_poly.type
_entity_poly.pdbx_seq_one_letter_code
_entity_poly.pdbx_strand_id
1 'polypeptide(L)'
;LDPNLVAVVMQVESCGHPKVRSAAGAQGLFQVMPFHFSRDEDPLNPETNAARGLAYLAASLRIAQDDPSNALAGYNGGHGIIGKEPREWPPET
;
A
#
# COMPACT_ATOMS: atom_id res chain seq x y z
N LEU A 1 7.48 11.25 3.08
CA LEU A 1 6.25 11.11 2.27
C LEU A 1 5.38 12.33 2.52
N ASP A 2 4.67 12.81 1.50
CA ASP A 2 3.66 13.87 1.68
C ASP A 2 2.54 13.34 2.63
N PRO A 3 2.24 14.03 3.74
CA PRO A 3 1.16 13.65 4.65
C PRO A 3 -0.21 13.52 3.97
N ASN A 4 -0.50 14.33 2.95
CA ASN A 4 -1.76 14.25 2.21
C ASN A 4 -1.85 12.96 1.39
N LEU A 5 -0.77 12.56 0.73
CA LEU A 5 -0.72 11.29 0.01
C LEU A 5 -0.92 10.12 0.97
N VAL A 6 -0.28 10.15 2.13
CA VAL A 6 -0.45 9.14 3.19
C VAL A 6 -1.91 9.06 3.65
N ALA A 7 -2.55 10.20 3.91
CA ALA A 7 -3.94 10.25 4.33
C ALA A 7 -4.89 9.73 3.23
N VAL A 8 -4.63 10.05 1.96
CA VAL A 8 -5.42 9.55 0.82
C VAL A 8 -5.31 8.03 0.70
N VAL A 9 -4.09 7.47 0.76
CA VAL A 9 -3.91 6.00 0.71
C VAL A 9 -4.62 5.33 1.88
N MET A 10 -4.45 5.83 3.11
CA MET A 10 -5.18 5.27 4.27
C MET A 10 -6.71 5.34 4.11
N GLN A 11 -7.21 6.45 3.56
CA GLN A 11 -8.64 6.64 3.33
C GLN A 11 -9.19 5.63 2.32
N VAL A 12 -8.47 5.39 1.22
CA VAL A 12 -8.85 4.41 0.19
C VAL A 12 -8.77 2.98 0.72
N GLU A 13 -7.71 2.65 1.44
CA GLU A 13 -7.44 1.27 1.87
C GLU A 13 -8.35 0.81 3.01
N SER A 14 -8.66 1.67 3.97
CA SER A 14 -9.38 1.25 5.19
C SER A 14 -10.41 2.24 5.72
N CYS A 15 -10.55 3.42 5.11
CA CYS A 15 -11.28 4.55 5.69
C CYS A 15 -10.80 4.88 7.12
N GLY A 16 -9.52 4.63 7.43
CA GLY A 16 -8.94 4.84 8.76
C GLY A 16 -9.27 3.77 9.81
N HIS A 17 -9.84 2.63 9.43
CA HIS A 17 -10.14 1.53 10.37
C HIS A 17 -8.93 0.60 10.55
N PRO A 18 -8.28 0.53 11.73
CA PRO A 18 -7.01 -0.17 11.89
C PRO A 18 -7.13 -1.70 11.94
N LYS A 19 -8.34 -2.25 12.04
CA LYS A 19 -8.58 -3.68 12.29
C LYS A 19 -9.30 -4.40 11.14
N VAL A 20 -9.36 -3.79 9.96
CA VAL A 20 -10.05 -4.38 8.80
C VAL A 20 -9.15 -5.35 8.04
N ARG A 21 -9.79 -6.33 7.39
CA ARG A 21 -9.15 -7.35 6.56
C ARG A 21 -9.92 -7.48 5.26
N SER A 22 -9.23 -7.40 4.12
CA SER A 22 -9.87 -7.63 2.81
C SER A 22 -10.15 -9.11 2.57
N ALA A 23 -10.96 -9.41 1.55
CA ALA A 23 -11.19 -10.79 1.11
C ALA A 23 -9.90 -11.48 0.61
N ALA A 24 -8.95 -10.71 0.06
CA ALA A 24 -7.64 -11.20 -0.36
C ALA A 24 -6.64 -11.38 0.81
N GLY A 25 -7.00 -10.91 2.01
CA GLY A 25 -6.20 -11.06 3.23
C GLY A 25 -5.30 -9.88 3.57
N ALA A 26 -5.41 -8.76 2.86
CA ALA A 26 -4.76 -7.49 3.17
C ALA A 26 -5.25 -6.95 4.52
N GLN A 27 -4.40 -6.27 5.30
CA GLN A 27 -4.68 -6.00 6.73
C GLN A 27 -4.39 -4.57 7.14
N GLY A 28 -5.21 -4.05 8.06
CA GLY A 28 -4.97 -2.81 8.79
C GLY A 28 -5.17 -1.53 7.99
N LEU A 29 -4.65 -0.42 8.52
CA LEU A 29 -4.83 0.94 8.00
C LEU A 29 -4.45 1.10 6.53
N PHE A 30 -3.41 0.41 6.11
CA PHE A 30 -2.80 0.52 4.79
C PHE A 30 -2.97 -0.76 3.94
N GLN A 31 -3.83 -1.69 4.39
CA GLN A 31 -4.12 -2.96 3.71
C GLN A 31 -2.85 -3.66 3.21
N VAL A 32 -1.89 -3.82 4.12
CA VAL A 32 -0.63 -4.49 3.80
C VAL A 32 -0.86 -6.00 3.74
N MET A 33 -0.32 -6.65 2.72
CA MET A 33 -0.42 -8.11 2.59
C MET A 33 0.41 -8.85 3.66
N PRO A 34 -0.04 -10.02 4.15
CA PRO A 34 0.59 -10.69 5.30
C PRO A 34 2.07 -11.04 5.10
N PHE A 35 2.48 -11.32 3.86
CA PHE A 35 3.86 -11.68 3.53
C PHE A 35 4.86 -10.52 3.62
N HIS A 36 4.39 -9.29 3.86
CA HIS A 36 5.25 -8.14 4.15
C HIS A 36 5.58 -7.98 5.64
N PHE A 37 4.95 -8.78 6.51
CA PHE A 37 5.23 -8.80 7.94
C PHE A 37 6.15 -9.96 8.31
N SER A 38 6.99 -9.73 9.31
CA SER A 38 7.74 -10.77 10.02
C SER A 38 6.81 -11.51 10.98
N ARG A 39 7.22 -12.72 11.41
CA ARG A 39 6.37 -13.57 12.27
C ARG A 39 5.97 -12.93 13.60
N ASP A 40 6.79 -12.03 14.14
CA ASP A 40 6.58 -11.40 15.44
C ASP A 40 5.87 -10.04 15.35
N GLU A 41 5.51 -9.60 14.14
CA GLU A 41 4.79 -8.34 13.93
C GLU A 41 3.28 -8.57 13.96
N ASP A 42 2.55 -7.67 14.62
CA ASP A 42 1.08 -7.60 14.55
C ASP A 42 0.65 -6.70 13.39
N PRO A 43 0.06 -7.24 12.31
CA PRO A 43 -0.38 -6.44 11.17
C PRO A 43 -1.53 -5.48 11.48
N LEU A 44 -2.26 -5.69 12.58
CA LEU A 44 -3.37 -4.83 13.01
C LEU A 44 -2.95 -3.77 14.04
N ASN A 45 -1.69 -3.81 14.50
CA ASN A 45 -1.13 -2.70 15.25
C ASN A 45 -0.95 -1.51 14.28
N PRO A 46 -1.55 -0.33 14.57
CA PRO A 46 -1.51 0.81 13.67
C PRO A 46 -0.10 1.26 13.28
N GLU A 47 0.83 1.28 14.22
CA GLU A 47 2.20 1.75 13.99
C GLU A 47 2.98 0.76 13.13
N THR A 48 2.88 -0.53 13.43
CA THR A 48 3.51 -1.59 12.63
C THR A 48 2.95 -1.61 11.21
N ASN A 49 1.63 -1.52 11.06
CA ASN A 49 0.97 -1.51 9.76
C ASN A 49 1.38 -0.28 8.93
N ALA A 50 1.39 0.91 9.56
CA ALA A 50 1.83 2.14 8.93
C ALA A 50 3.30 2.07 8.51
N ALA A 51 4.18 1.58 9.39
CA ALA A 51 5.59 1.44 9.05
C ALA A 51 5.80 0.57 7.80
N ARG A 52 5.10 -0.56 7.68
CA ARG A 52 5.19 -1.46 6.53
C ARG A 52 4.57 -0.86 5.26
N GLY A 53 3.35 -0.33 5.36
CA GLY A 53 2.65 0.28 4.21
C GLY A 53 3.41 1.50 3.67
N LEU A 54 3.85 2.40 4.55
CA LEU A 54 4.58 3.60 4.16
C LEU A 54 5.96 3.30 3.60
N ALA A 55 6.66 2.29 4.12
CA ALA A 55 7.91 1.82 3.51
C ALA A 55 7.68 1.28 2.10
N TYR A 56 6.60 0.53 1.88
CA TYR A 56 6.23 0.01 0.56
C TYR A 56 5.87 1.14 -0.43
N LEU A 57 5.07 2.12 0.01
CA LEU A 57 4.70 3.30 -0.77
C LEU A 57 5.92 4.16 -1.14
N ALA A 58 6.84 4.39 -0.19
CA ALA A 58 8.07 5.12 -0.44
C ALA A 58 8.95 4.40 -1.48
N ALA A 59 9.01 3.07 -1.42
CA ALA A 59 9.70 2.29 -2.45
C ALA A 59 9.01 2.41 -3.81
N SER A 60 7.67 2.36 -3.88
CA SER A 60 6.91 2.56 -5.11
C SER A 60 7.22 3.91 -5.76
N LEU A 61 7.17 5.00 -4.99
CA LEU A 61 7.48 6.35 -5.47
C LEU A 61 8.90 6.44 -6.03
N ARG A 62 9.88 5.89 -5.31
CA ARG A 62 11.27 5.89 -5.76
C ARG A 62 11.46 5.12 -7.07
N ILE A 63 10.80 3.98 -7.24
CA ILE A 63 10.88 3.17 -8.48
C ILE A 63 10.17 3.89 -9.63
N ALA A 64 9.04 4.55 -9.34
CA ALA A 64 8.26 5.33 -10.29
C ALA A 64 8.86 6.72 -10.61
N GLN A 65 10.03 7.07 -10.06
CA GLN A 65 10.66 8.39 -10.23
C GLN A 65 9.72 9.53 -9.83
N ASP A 66 9.02 9.36 -8.70
CA ASP A 66 8.01 10.27 -8.15
C ASP A 66 6.77 10.49 -9.03
N ASP A 67 6.55 9.66 -10.07
CA ASP A 67 5.27 9.62 -10.79
C ASP A 67 4.17 9.00 -9.91
N PRO A 68 3.17 9.77 -9.47
CA PRO A 68 2.21 9.31 -8.48
C PRO A 68 1.29 8.21 -9.02
N SER A 69 0.92 8.25 -10.31
CA SER A 69 0.05 7.25 -10.93
C SER A 69 0.73 5.88 -10.96
N ASN A 70 1.96 5.81 -11.47
CA ASN A 70 2.74 4.57 -11.47
C ASN A 70 3.06 4.09 -10.06
N ALA A 71 3.35 5.00 -9.12
CA ALA A 71 3.63 4.62 -7.74
C ALA A 71 2.43 3.99 -7.05
N LEU A 72 1.22 4.55 -7.25
CA LEU A 72 -0.02 4.00 -6.69
C LEU A 72 -0.40 2.68 -7.35
N ALA A 73 -0.22 2.56 -8.67
CA ALA A 73 -0.36 1.28 -9.36
C ALA A 73 0.59 0.23 -8.75
N GLY A 74 1.87 0.56 -8.60
CA GLY A 74 2.85 -0.31 -7.95
C GLY A 74 2.57 -0.60 -6.47
N TYR A 75 1.87 0.28 -5.76
CA TYR A 75 1.44 0.03 -4.39
C TYR A 75 0.33 -1.04 -4.34
N ASN A 76 -0.68 -0.91 -5.21
CA ASN A 76 -1.82 -1.82 -5.27
C ASN A 76 -1.47 -3.18 -5.92
N GLY A 77 -0.82 -3.16 -7.08
CA GLY A 77 -0.50 -4.34 -7.89
C GLY A 77 0.90 -4.91 -7.70
N GLY A 78 1.71 -4.27 -6.85
CA GLY A 78 3.09 -4.61 -6.59
C GLY A 78 4.08 -3.93 -7.54
N HIS A 79 5.31 -3.70 -7.06
CA HIS A 79 6.32 -2.90 -7.78
C HIS A 79 6.66 -3.38 -9.20
N GLY A 80 6.42 -4.66 -9.52
CA GLY A 80 6.69 -5.22 -10.85
C GLY A 80 5.76 -4.72 -11.96
N ILE A 81 4.70 -3.98 -11.63
CA ILE A 81 3.82 -3.36 -12.62
C ILE A 81 4.13 -1.89 -12.92
N ILE A 82 5.07 -1.29 -12.17
CA ILE A 82 5.50 0.09 -12.41
C ILE A 82 6.11 0.20 -13.82
N GLY A 83 5.65 1.18 -14.60
CA GLY A 83 6.08 1.38 -15.99
C GLY A 83 5.38 0.48 -17.01
N LYS A 84 4.42 -0.34 -16.59
CA LYS A 84 3.49 -1.02 -17.52
C LYS A 84 2.36 -0.09 -17.93
N GLU A 85 1.73 -0.41 -19.06
CA GLU A 85 0.55 0.30 -19.54
C GLU A 85 -0.62 0.17 -18.56
N PRO A 86 -1.50 1.19 -18.41
CA PRO A 86 -2.62 1.17 -17.47
C PRO A 86 -3.57 -0.04 -17.63
N ARG A 87 -3.70 -0.57 -18.84
CA ARG A 87 -4.50 -1.78 -19.12
C ARG A 87 -3.95 -3.07 -18.47
N GLU A 88 -2.72 -3.03 -17.97
CA GLU A 88 -2.04 -4.14 -17.31
C GLU A 88 -2.00 -4.00 -15.79
N TRP A 89 -2.53 -2.90 -15.25
CA TRP A 89 -2.66 -2.68 -13.81
C TRP A 89 -3.85 -3.48 -13.26
N PRO A 90 -3.90 -3.76 -11.94
CA PRO A 90 -5.08 -4.31 -11.30
C PRO A 90 -6.34 -3.50 -11.65
N PRO A 91 -7.50 -4.15 -11.88
CA PRO A 91 -8.75 -3.46 -12.19
C PRO A 91 -9.19 -2.42 -11.15
N GLU A 92 -8.70 -2.56 -9.92
CA GLU A 92 -9.02 -1.71 -8.78
C GLU A 92 -8.05 -0.52 -8.60
N THR A 93 -7.18 -0.25 -9.59
CA THR A 93 -6.18 0.84 -9.59
C THR A 93 -6.75 2.18 -10.06
#